data_AF-A0A7C5RXE5-F1
#
_entry.id   AF-A0A7C5RXE5-F1
#
_cell.length_a   1.000
_cell.length_b   1.000
_cell.length_c   1.000
_cell.angle_alpha   90.00
_cell.angle_beta   90.00
_cell.angle_gamma   90.00
#
_symmetry.space_group_name_H-M   'P 1'
#
loop_
_entity.id
_entity.type
_entity.pdbx_description
1 polymer ?
#
loop_
_entity_poly.entity_id
_entity_poly.type
_entity_poly.pdbx_seq_one_letter_code
_entity_poly.pdbx_strand_id
1 'polypeptide(L)'
;MKANVPGLCYQCHIKMKDKLSDPVVHAPFKEGKCNACHNSHAGDMKGLIKENINKLCLGCHEKIKTALKNKYVHYVIKRGLCTDCHYAHSGSIKSLLVKEQKDLCWICHESLQEQFKKTAVHKPFKNGECASCHEPHASATQNQLIDSPEKICVKCHSVKCTIKGVSIKQATEKMKCTSCHSGHASDSKALLGPYGHKAFLDENCEQCHIPFAEGAKISVKMQITALCISCHKKDNPVIKSNDKHMIKEKGDCLMCHNQHASQQKNLTAKETEVCVSCHESTEKKTLLMEKALKNIRCTPVKDRKCFQCHIPPHSENKLYLKSDEIISCARCHEGQHKVTHPLGKDTKDPRDGKPLTCITCHSMHSSKAEFMLYFDRKRQLCIQCHRR
;
A
#
# COMPACT_ATOMS: atom_id res chain seq x y z
N MET A 1 -49.49 -36.21 7.20
CA MET A 1 -48.52 -35.60 8.14
C MET A 1 -47.93 -34.34 7.50
N LYS A 2 -48.18 -33.15 8.06
CA LYS A 2 -47.56 -31.90 7.58
C LYS A 2 -46.20 -31.75 8.24
N ALA A 3 -45.15 -32.29 7.61
CA ALA A 3 -43.79 -32.05 8.08
C ALA A 3 -43.46 -30.57 7.83
N ASN A 4 -43.14 -29.83 8.90
CA ASN A 4 -42.66 -28.45 8.79
C ASN A 4 -41.14 -28.42 8.54
N VAL A 5 -40.65 -27.30 7.98
CA VAL A 5 -39.20 -27.02 7.87
C VAL A 5 -38.60 -27.00 9.29
N PRO A 6 -37.43 -27.64 9.52
CA PRO A 6 -36.51 -28.22 8.54
C PRO A 6 -36.72 -29.71 8.23
N GLY A 7 -37.65 -30.39 8.92
CA GLY A 7 -37.87 -31.83 8.79
C GLY A 7 -38.16 -32.27 7.34
N LEU A 8 -38.93 -31.47 6.60
CA LEU A 8 -39.17 -31.70 5.17
C LEU A 8 -37.90 -31.59 4.32
N CYS A 9 -37.05 -30.60 4.61
CA CYS A 9 -35.80 -30.38 3.87
C CYS A 9 -34.83 -31.57 4.06
N TYR A 10 -34.76 -32.12 5.27
CA TYR A 10 -33.87 -33.23 5.59
C TYR A 10 -34.30 -34.59 5.05
N GLN A 11 -35.52 -34.74 4.52
CA GLN A 11 -35.93 -35.96 3.81
C GLN A 11 -35.12 -36.15 2.52
N CYS A 12 -34.79 -35.05 1.83
CA CYS A 12 -33.97 -35.07 0.62
C CYS A 12 -32.51 -34.66 0.90
N HIS A 13 -32.28 -33.71 1.81
CA HIS A 13 -30.94 -33.25 2.20
C HIS A 13 -30.41 -34.00 3.42
N ILE A 14 -30.44 -35.33 3.38
CA ILE A 14 -30.06 -36.20 4.51
C ILE A 14 -28.65 -35.89 4.99
N LYS A 15 -27.69 -35.74 4.06
CA LYS A 15 -26.29 -35.39 4.38
C LYS A 15 -26.14 -34.03 5.07
N MET A 16 -27.07 -33.10 4.86
CA MET A 16 -27.06 -31.82 5.59
C MET A 16 -27.53 -32.00 7.02
N LYS A 17 -28.43 -32.95 7.30
CA LYS A 17 -28.84 -33.25 8.67
C LYS A 17 -27.64 -33.71 9.51
N ASP A 18 -26.78 -34.55 8.95
CA ASP A 18 -25.58 -35.05 9.62
C ASP A 18 -24.62 -33.92 10.03
N LYS A 19 -24.59 -32.84 9.25
CA LYS A 19 -23.77 -31.64 9.50
C LYS A 19 -24.20 -30.84 10.73
N LEU A 20 -25.39 -31.07 11.28
CA LEU A 20 -25.79 -30.51 12.57
C LEU A 20 -24.98 -31.05 13.74
N SER A 21 -24.31 -32.19 13.58
CA SER A 21 -23.43 -32.80 14.57
C SER A 21 -21.98 -32.29 14.51
N ASP A 22 -21.67 -31.40 13.55
CA ASP A 22 -20.34 -30.78 13.48
C ASP A 22 -20.06 -29.94 14.75
N PRO A 23 -18.78 -29.78 15.15
CA PRO A 23 -18.41 -29.05 16.37
C PRO A 23 -18.90 -27.59 16.40
N VAL A 24 -18.93 -26.92 15.24
CA VAL A 24 -19.36 -25.53 15.11
C VAL A 24 -20.48 -25.47 14.07
N VAL A 25 -21.65 -25.03 14.49
CA VAL A 25 -22.83 -24.93 13.63
C VAL A 25 -23.32 -23.49 13.61
N HIS A 26 -23.53 -22.96 12.41
CA HIS A 26 -24.08 -21.62 12.19
C HIS A 26 -25.51 -21.55 12.74
N ALA A 27 -25.81 -20.55 13.56
CA ALA A 27 -27.08 -20.47 14.29
C ALA A 27 -28.33 -20.60 13.40
N PRO A 28 -28.47 -19.88 12.25
CA PRO A 28 -29.62 -20.05 11.37
C PRO A 28 -29.77 -21.47 10.82
N PHE A 29 -28.66 -22.17 10.59
CA PHE A 29 -28.68 -23.56 10.13
C PHE A 29 -29.09 -24.51 11.26
N LYS A 30 -28.55 -24.32 12.47
CA LYS A 30 -28.93 -25.08 13.67
C LYS A 30 -30.42 -24.95 13.99
N GLU A 31 -30.98 -23.77 13.78
CA GLU A 31 -32.40 -23.46 13.97
C GLU A 31 -33.29 -23.95 12.81
N GLY A 32 -32.72 -24.55 11.76
CA GLY A 32 -33.49 -25.05 10.63
C GLY A 32 -34.07 -23.95 9.73
N LYS A 33 -33.55 -22.72 9.79
CA LYS A 33 -34.03 -21.57 9.00
C LYS A 33 -33.50 -21.61 7.57
N CYS A 34 -33.68 -22.72 6.85
CA CYS A 34 -33.16 -22.92 5.49
C CYS A 34 -33.60 -21.79 4.53
N ASN A 35 -34.87 -21.38 4.63
CA ASN A 35 -35.46 -20.35 3.79
C ASN A 35 -35.03 -18.91 4.16
N ALA A 36 -34.23 -18.71 5.21
CA ALA A 36 -33.62 -17.40 5.46
C ALA A 36 -32.55 -17.08 4.41
N CYS A 37 -31.86 -18.11 3.92
CA CYS A 37 -30.79 -17.98 2.95
C CYS A 37 -31.15 -18.54 1.57
N HIS A 38 -31.97 -19.58 1.51
CA HIS A 38 -32.30 -20.28 0.27
C HIS A 38 -33.71 -19.94 -0.26
N ASN A 39 -33.84 -19.86 -1.58
CA ASN A 39 -35.10 -19.91 -2.31
C ASN A 39 -35.30 -21.32 -2.86
N SER A 40 -35.83 -22.21 -2.03
CA SER A 40 -35.94 -23.64 -2.30
C SER A 40 -36.73 -23.90 -3.60
N HIS A 41 -36.21 -24.79 -4.45
CA HIS A 41 -36.78 -25.25 -5.74
C HIS A 41 -37.01 -24.21 -6.85
N ALA A 42 -36.94 -22.91 -6.55
CA ALA A 42 -37.21 -21.84 -7.51
C ALA A 42 -36.11 -20.77 -7.58
N GLY A 43 -34.94 -21.01 -6.96
CA GLY A 43 -33.79 -20.12 -7.04
C GLY A 43 -33.04 -20.25 -8.36
N ASP A 44 -32.68 -19.11 -8.96
CA ASP A 44 -31.87 -18.98 -10.17
C ASP A 44 -30.37 -18.86 -9.87
N MET A 45 -30.00 -18.58 -8.62
CA MET A 45 -28.62 -18.50 -8.16
C MET A 45 -28.04 -19.86 -7.76
N LYS A 46 -26.71 -20.02 -7.94
CA LYS A 46 -25.99 -21.24 -7.56
C LYS A 46 -26.24 -21.59 -6.09
N GLY A 47 -26.62 -22.84 -5.83
CA GLY A 47 -26.98 -23.30 -4.48
C GLY A 47 -28.35 -22.80 -4.00
N LEU A 48 -29.17 -22.25 -4.90
CA LEU A 48 -30.52 -21.76 -4.62
C LEU A 48 -30.56 -20.69 -3.52
N ILE A 49 -29.54 -19.84 -3.42
CA ILE A 49 -29.52 -18.72 -2.46
C ILE A 49 -30.48 -17.61 -2.91
N LYS A 50 -31.03 -16.84 -1.96
CA LYS A 50 -32.01 -15.76 -2.23
C LYS A 50 -31.41 -14.52 -2.87
N GLU A 51 -30.15 -14.23 -2.58
CA GLU A 51 -29.47 -13.02 -3.00
C GLU A 51 -27.98 -13.32 -3.20
N ASN A 52 -27.25 -12.37 -3.79
CA ASN A 52 -25.80 -12.44 -3.83
C ASN A 52 -25.24 -12.61 -2.41
N ILE A 53 -24.24 -13.49 -2.28
CA ILE A 53 -23.66 -13.91 -1.01
C ILE A 53 -23.26 -12.74 -0.09
N ASN A 54 -22.74 -11.63 -0.65
CA ASN A 54 -22.42 -10.45 0.14
C ASN A 54 -23.67 -9.84 0.78
N LYS A 55 -24.71 -9.61 -0.03
CA LYS A 55 -25.94 -9.00 0.46
C LYS A 55 -26.62 -9.90 1.48
N LEU A 56 -26.60 -11.21 1.23
CA LEU A 56 -27.16 -12.21 2.13
C LEU A 56 -26.45 -12.24 3.50
N CYS A 57 -25.13 -12.44 3.51
CA CYS A 57 -24.36 -12.52 4.76
C CYS A 57 -24.40 -11.18 5.52
N LEU A 58 -24.21 -10.07 4.82
CA LEU A 58 -24.18 -8.73 5.43
C LEU A 58 -25.57 -8.25 5.88
N GLY A 59 -26.65 -8.93 5.50
CA GLY A 59 -28.00 -8.67 6.03
C GLY A 59 -28.17 -9.05 7.51
N CYS A 60 -27.31 -9.93 8.03
CA CYS A 60 -27.29 -10.29 9.46
C CYS A 60 -25.96 -9.93 10.13
N HIS A 61 -24.82 -10.01 9.42
CA HIS A 61 -23.50 -9.72 9.97
C HIS A 61 -23.18 -8.21 9.96
N GLU A 62 -23.98 -7.42 10.69
CA GLU A 62 -23.90 -5.95 10.70
C GLU A 62 -22.55 -5.40 11.19
N LYS A 63 -21.85 -6.12 12.09
CA LYS A 63 -20.50 -5.76 12.53
C LYS A 63 -19.51 -5.77 11.36
N ILE A 64 -19.55 -6.81 10.53
CA ILE A 64 -18.70 -6.90 9.34
C ILE A 64 -19.13 -5.83 8.34
N LYS A 65 -20.43 -5.69 8.06
CA LYS A 65 -20.96 -4.64 7.18
C LYS A 65 -20.51 -3.24 7.58
N THR A 66 -20.44 -2.96 8.88
CA THR A 66 -19.91 -1.70 9.42
C THR A 66 -18.40 -1.61 9.22
N ALA A 67 -17.64 -2.67 9.52
CA ALA A 67 -16.20 -2.71 9.30
C ALA A 67 -15.81 -2.50 7.82
N LEU A 68 -16.63 -2.96 6.87
CA LEU A 68 -16.40 -2.76 5.43
C LEU A 68 -16.55 -1.29 4.99
N LYS A 69 -17.03 -0.39 5.86
CA LYS A 69 -17.00 1.06 5.62
C LYS A 69 -15.60 1.66 5.85
N ASN A 70 -14.68 0.92 6.47
CA ASN A 70 -13.32 1.37 6.66
C ASN A 70 -12.58 1.54 5.33
N LYS A 71 -11.54 2.37 5.34
CA LYS A 71 -10.75 2.72 4.15
C LYS A 71 -10.05 1.51 3.52
N TYR A 72 -9.51 0.61 4.33
CA TYR A 72 -8.69 -0.50 3.86
C TYR A 72 -9.44 -1.83 4.02
N VAL A 73 -10.29 -2.15 3.06
CA VAL A 73 -10.98 -3.44 2.97
C VAL A 73 -10.13 -4.46 2.21
N HIS A 74 -10.01 -5.67 2.75
CA HIS A 74 -9.32 -6.79 2.16
C HIS A 74 -9.94 -7.17 0.80
N TYR A 75 -9.10 -7.44 -0.19
CA TYR A 75 -9.50 -7.57 -1.60
C TYR A 75 -10.56 -8.66 -1.82
N VAL A 76 -10.40 -9.81 -1.17
CA VAL A 76 -11.31 -10.97 -1.27
C VAL A 76 -12.73 -10.59 -0.84
N ILE A 77 -12.86 -9.76 0.20
CA ILE A 77 -14.16 -9.35 0.73
C ILE A 77 -14.88 -8.37 -0.20
N LYS A 78 -14.13 -7.48 -0.87
CA LYS A 78 -14.70 -6.60 -1.92
C LYS A 78 -15.35 -7.38 -3.06
N ARG A 79 -14.89 -8.61 -3.32
CA ARG A 79 -15.44 -9.50 -4.35
C ARG A 79 -16.56 -10.41 -3.86
N GLY A 80 -16.86 -10.37 -2.56
CA GLY A 80 -17.89 -11.18 -1.93
C GLY A 80 -17.58 -12.65 -1.84
N LEU A 81 -16.31 -12.99 -1.67
CA LEU A 81 -15.86 -14.36 -1.57
C LEU A 81 -15.82 -14.81 -0.10
N CYS A 82 -16.92 -14.64 0.63
CA CYS A 82 -17.02 -15.00 2.05
C CYS A 82 -16.81 -16.51 2.26
N THR A 83 -17.34 -17.32 1.34
CA THR A 83 -17.34 -18.78 1.43
C THR A 83 -16.01 -19.43 1.06
N ASP A 84 -15.04 -18.65 0.57
CA ASP A 84 -13.68 -19.12 0.33
C ASP A 84 -12.92 -19.28 1.65
N CYS A 85 -13.36 -18.57 2.69
CA CYS A 85 -12.79 -18.64 4.05
C CYS A 85 -13.75 -19.27 5.07
N HIS A 86 -15.06 -19.08 4.92
CA HIS A 86 -16.06 -19.53 5.90
C HIS A 86 -17.07 -20.54 5.33
N TYR A 87 -17.36 -21.61 6.06
CA TYR A 87 -18.54 -22.43 5.82
C TYR A 87 -19.82 -21.67 6.21
N ALA A 88 -20.83 -21.72 5.36
CA ALA A 88 -22.12 -21.06 5.60
C ALA A 88 -23.04 -21.80 6.59
N HIS A 89 -22.80 -23.09 6.83
CA HIS A 89 -23.67 -23.98 7.59
C HIS A 89 -23.01 -24.48 8.87
N SER A 90 -21.91 -25.21 8.74
CA SER A 90 -21.23 -25.85 9.86
C SER A 90 -19.80 -26.22 9.47
N GLY A 91 -18.98 -26.53 10.47
CA GLY A 91 -17.62 -27.00 10.28
C GLY A 91 -16.94 -27.35 11.58
N SER A 92 -15.69 -27.77 11.49
CA SER A 92 -14.89 -28.22 12.63
C SER A 92 -14.10 -27.10 13.30
N ILE A 93 -13.88 -25.98 12.61
CA ILE A 93 -13.02 -24.88 13.05
C ILE A 93 -13.87 -23.70 13.53
N LYS A 94 -13.41 -23.04 14.60
CA LYS A 94 -14.05 -21.84 15.16
C LYS A 94 -14.26 -20.77 14.09
N SER A 95 -15.33 -19.99 14.24
CA SER A 95 -15.77 -18.99 13.25
C SER A 95 -16.09 -19.60 11.87
N LEU A 96 -16.33 -20.92 11.83
CA LEU A 96 -16.66 -21.68 10.63
C LEU A 96 -15.59 -21.58 9.54
N LEU A 97 -14.32 -21.45 9.91
CA LEU A 97 -13.27 -21.39 8.90
C LEU A 97 -13.14 -22.71 8.12
N VAL A 98 -12.86 -22.63 6.83
CA VAL A 98 -12.70 -23.82 5.97
C VAL A 98 -11.33 -24.50 6.15
N LYS A 99 -10.36 -23.77 6.69
CA LYS A 99 -9.01 -24.21 7.07
C LYS A 99 -8.53 -23.40 8.27
N GLU A 100 -7.45 -23.83 8.90
CA GLU A 100 -6.79 -23.03 9.92
C GLU A 100 -6.38 -21.66 9.37
N GLN A 101 -6.43 -20.63 10.22
CA GLN A 101 -6.25 -19.25 9.78
C GLN A 101 -4.92 -19.05 9.04
N LYS A 102 -3.83 -19.64 9.55
CA LYS A 102 -2.50 -19.54 8.91
C LYS A 102 -2.54 -20.06 7.47
N ASP A 103 -3.22 -21.17 7.25
CA ASP A 103 -3.24 -21.84 5.95
C ASP A 103 -4.13 -21.08 4.97
N LEU A 104 -5.20 -20.44 5.45
CA LEU A 104 -6.01 -19.52 4.63
C LEU A 104 -5.19 -18.33 4.14
N CYS A 105 -4.38 -17.73 5.01
CA CYS A 105 -3.51 -16.61 4.62
C CYS A 105 -2.53 -17.03 3.52
N TRP A 106 -1.93 -18.21 3.66
CA TRP A 106 -0.90 -18.69 2.73
C TRP A 106 -1.39 -19.04 1.33
N ILE A 107 -2.68 -19.32 1.15
CA ILE A 107 -3.26 -19.53 -0.19
C ILE A 107 -2.97 -18.34 -1.12
N CYS A 108 -3.00 -17.13 -0.59
CA CYS A 108 -2.78 -15.90 -1.38
C CYS A 108 -1.47 -15.19 -1.03
N HIS A 109 -0.96 -15.35 0.19
CA HIS A 109 0.25 -14.70 0.69
C HIS A 109 1.45 -15.65 0.76
N GLU A 110 1.48 -16.69 -0.07
CA GLU A 110 2.56 -17.67 -0.15
C GLU A 110 3.95 -17.02 -0.28
N SER A 111 4.07 -15.95 -1.08
CA SER A 111 5.33 -15.24 -1.27
C SER A 111 5.94 -14.65 0.00
N LEU A 112 5.14 -14.47 1.07
CA LEU A 112 5.66 -14.01 2.36
C LEU A 112 6.40 -15.13 3.10
N GLN A 113 6.17 -16.41 2.78
CA GLN A 113 6.87 -17.52 3.42
C GLN A 113 8.38 -17.50 3.16
N GLU A 114 8.82 -16.87 2.07
CA GLU A 114 10.25 -16.63 1.81
C GLU A 114 10.94 -15.86 2.95
N GLN A 115 10.19 -15.05 3.69
CA GLN A 115 10.71 -14.33 4.85
C GLN A 115 11.13 -15.26 6.00
N PHE A 116 10.69 -16.52 6.02
CA PHE A 116 11.14 -17.50 7.00
C PHE A 116 12.60 -17.92 6.83
N LYS A 117 13.20 -17.65 5.65
CA LYS A 117 14.62 -17.92 5.38
C LYS A 117 15.55 -16.86 5.97
N LYS A 118 15.01 -15.73 6.42
CA LYS A 118 15.81 -14.65 7.00
C LYS A 118 16.32 -15.01 8.39
N THR A 119 17.42 -14.38 8.79
CA THR A 119 18.11 -14.65 10.05
C THR A 119 17.21 -14.45 11.28
N ALA A 120 16.44 -13.36 11.32
CA ALA A 120 15.55 -13.02 12.42
C ALA A 120 14.10 -13.05 11.96
N VAL A 121 13.31 -13.96 12.53
CA VAL A 121 11.88 -14.12 12.25
C VAL A 121 11.08 -13.86 13.51
N HIS A 122 10.11 -12.95 13.43
CA HIS A 122 9.24 -12.60 14.55
C HIS A 122 8.31 -13.76 14.89
N LYS A 123 8.18 -14.07 16.18
CA LYS A 123 7.46 -15.25 16.67
C LYS A 123 5.99 -15.32 16.22
N PRO A 124 5.15 -14.27 16.34
CA PRO A 124 3.77 -14.31 15.87
C PRO A 124 3.66 -14.60 14.36
N PHE A 125 4.58 -14.04 13.57
CA PHE A 125 4.63 -14.29 12.13
C PHE A 125 5.03 -15.75 11.83
N LYS A 126 6.07 -16.26 12.51
CA LYS A 126 6.50 -17.67 12.39
C LYS A 126 5.38 -18.65 12.75
N ASN A 127 4.59 -18.31 13.75
CA ASN A 127 3.48 -19.14 14.23
C ASN A 127 2.20 -19.01 13.39
N GLY A 128 2.14 -18.08 12.43
CA GLY A 128 0.94 -17.83 11.63
C GLY A 128 -0.18 -17.12 12.41
N GLU A 129 0.16 -16.39 13.47
CA GLU A 129 -0.75 -15.61 14.30
C GLU A 129 -1.12 -14.27 13.63
N CYS A 130 -1.44 -14.28 12.32
CA CYS A 130 -1.62 -13.08 11.52
C CYS A 130 -2.65 -12.11 12.12
N ALA A 131 -3.70 -12.66 12.74
CA ALA A 131 -4.80 -11.90 13.33
C ALA A 131 -4.45 -11.18 14.65
N SER A 132 -3.27 -11.43 15.22
CA SER A 132 -2.80 -10.67 16.38
C SER A 132 -2.45 -9.22 16.00
N CYS A 133 -2.17 -8.98 14.71
CA CYS A 133 -1.74 -7.68 14.19
C CYS A 133 -2.60 -7.21 13.01
N HIS A 134 -3.19 -8.11 12.23
CA HIS A 134 -3.98 -7.81 11.03
C HIS A 134 -5.46 -8.18 11.19
N GLU A 135 -6.36 -7.31 10.76
CA GLU A 135 -7.79 -7.56 10.64
C GLU A 135 -8.09 -8.21 9.27
N PRO A 136 -8.50 -9.49 9.22
CA PRO A 136 -8.67 -10.24 7.96
C PRO A 136 -9.73 -9.67 7.00
N HIS A 137 -10.64 -8.82 7.49
CA HIS A 137 -11.71 -8.23 6.66
C HIS A 137 -11.43 -6.80 6.23
N ALA A 138 -11.33 -5.87 7.19
CA ALA A 138 -11.19 -4.44 6.90
C ALA A 138 -10.69 -3.66 8.11
N SER A 139 -9.78 -2.73 7.89
CA SER A 139 -9.27 -1.84 8.93
C SER A 139 -9.25 -0.37 8.50
N ALA A 140 -9.31 0.52 9.48
CA ALA A 140 -9.03 1.94 9.31
C ALA A 140 -7.53 2.19 9.00
N THR A 141 -6.64 1.26 9.37
CA THR A 141 -5.19 1.36 9.19
C THR A 141 -4.73 0.57 7.96
N GLN A 142 -3.72 1.11 7.27
CA GLN A 142 -3.13 0.47 6.08
C GLN A 142 -2.57 -0.92 6.40
N ASN A 143 -2.50 -1.79 5.38
CA ASN A 143 -2.12 -3.20 5.49
C ASN A 143 -3.01 -3.98 6.46
N GLN A 144 -4.26 -3.53 6.65
CA GLN A 144 -5.22 -4.16 7.52
C GLN A 144 -4.76 -4.23 8.99
N LEU A 145 -3.87 -3.36 9.47
CA LEU A 145 -3.43 -3.44 10.86
C LEU A 145 -4.57 -3.14 11.85
N ILE A 146 -4.63 -3.86 12.97
CA ILE A 146 -5.71 -3.67 13.97
C ILE A 146 -5.65 -2.31 14.68
N ASP A 147 -4.50 -1.66 14.71
CA ASP A 147 -4.25 -0.32 15.26
C ASP A 147 -2.93 0.22 14.67
N SER A 148 -2.43 1.36 15.16
CA SER A 148 -1.12 1.87 14.78
C SER A 148 0.01 0.92 15.24
N PRO A 149 1.12 0.80 14.48
CA PRO A 149 2.21 -0.11 14.83
C PRO A 149 2.75 0.10 16.24
N GLU A 150 2.84 1.35 16.69
CA GLU A 150 3.39 1.70 18.01
C GLU A 150 2.51 1.12 19.11
N LYS A 151 1.19 1.20 18.98
CA LYS A 151 0.24 0.63 19.93
C LYS A 151 0.19 -0.89 19.89
N ILE A 152 0.39 -1.50 18.73
CA ILE A 152 0.42 -2.98 18.61
C ILE A 152 1.69 -3.52 19.27
N CYS A 153 2.85 -2.97 18.92
CA CYS A 153 4.14 -3.46 19.38
C CYS A 153 4.29 -3.35 20.91
N VAL A 154 3.84 -2.24 21.51
CA VAL A 154 3.99 -2.03 22.97
C VAL A 154 3.13 -2.94 23.83
N LYS A 155 2.14 -3.64 23.26
CA LYS A 155 1.37 -4.67 23.98
C LYS A 155 2.26 -5.83 24.43
N CYS A 156 3.34 -6.11 23.70
CA CYS A 156 4.26 -7.21 23.98
C CYS A 156 5.70 -6.75 24.25
N HIS A 157 6.10 -5.59 23.74
CA HIS A 157 7.48 -5.10 23.81
C HIS A 157 7.58 -3.77 24.57
N SER A 158 8.45 -3.72 25.58
CA SER A 158 8.84 -2.43 26.16
C SER A 158 9.81 -1.70 25.24
N VAL A 159 9.66 -0.38 25.10
CA VAL A 159 10.59 0.44 24.30
C VAL A 159 11.97 0.44 24.98
N LYS A 160 12.91 -0.35 24.44
CA LYS A 160 14.31 -0.42 24.86
C LYS A 160 15.18 -0.16 23.64
N CYS A 161 15.60 1.09 23.46
CA CYS A 161 16.60 1.47 22.47
C CYS A 161 17.85 1.91 23.22
N THR A 162 18.83 1.01 23.33
CA THR A 162 20.10 1.26 24.02
C THR A 162 21.25 1.11 23.03
N ILE A 163 22.19 2.05 23.04
CA ILE A 163 23.43 1.97 22.26
C ILE A 163 24.59 1.92 23.25
N LYS A 164 25.37 0.83 23.24
CA LYS A 164 26.49 0.59 24.18
C LYS A 164 26.11 0.86 25.65
N GLY A 165 24.89 0.48 26.06
CA GLY A 165 24.39 0.69 27.43
C GLY A 165 23.71 2.03 27.71
N VAL A 166 23.81 3.02 26.80
CA VAL A 166 23.13 4.32 26.94
C VAL A 166 21.74 4.26 26.33
N SER A 167 20.72 4.60 27.11
CA SER A 167 19.33 4.69 26.64
C SER A 167 19.15 5.91 25.73
N ILE A 168 18.71 5.68 24.50
CA ILE A 168 18.30 6.73 23.55
C ILE A 168 16.77 6.87 23.48
N LYS A 169 16.05 6.34 24.46
CA LYS A 169 14.58 6.30 24.49
C LYS A 169 13.95 7.68 24.24
N GLN A 170 14.54 8.76 24.76
CA GLN A 170 14.05 10.12 24.58
C GLN A 170 13.92 10.52 23.10
N ALA A 171 14.77 9.97 22.23
CA ALA A 171 14.73 10.22 20.79
C ALA A 171 13.79 9.26 20.05
N THR A 172 13.51 8.07 20.60
CA THR A 172 12.81 6.98 19.89
C THR A 172 11.40 6.70 20.39
N GLU A 173 11.00 7.20 21.57
CA GLU A 173 9.72 6.86 22.20
C GLU A 173 8.48 7.25 21.38
N LYS A 174 8.59 8.32 20.57
CA LYS A 174 7.50 8.80 19.70
C LYS A 174 7.66 8.35 18.25
N MET A 175 8.71 7.58 17.93
CA MET A 175 8.97 7.13 16.57
C MET A 175 8.06 5.96 16.21
N LYS A 176 7.72 5.89 14.91
CA LYS A 176 6.98 4.74 14.39
C LYS A 176 7.87 3.52 14.39
N CYS A 177 7.50 2.45 15.10
CA CYS A 177 8.35 1.25 15.21
C CYS A 177 8.71 0.69 13.81
N THR A 178 7.77 0.74 12.87
CA THR A 178 7.94 0.23 11.51
C THR A 178 8.76 1.14 10.58
N SER A 179 9.20 2.32 11.03
CA SER A 179 10.14 3.12 10.24
C SER A 179 11.50 2.42 10.16
N CYS A 180 11.88 1.72 11.23
CA CYS A 180 13.12 0.96 11.31
C CYS A 180 12.85 -0.55 11.29
N HIS A 181 11.85 -1.05 12.01
CA HIS A 181 11.61 -2.48 12.19
C HIS A 181 10.66 -3.08 11.13
N SER A 182 10.86 -4.35 10.78
CA SER A 182 10.08 -5.03 9.74
C SER A 182 8.74 -5.58 10.23
N GLY A 183 8.63 -5.85 11.54
CA GLY A 183 7.45 -6.47 12.15
C GLY A 183 7.27 -7.96 11.85
N HIS A 184 7.79 -8.47 10.72
CA HIS A 184 7.76 -9.89 10.35
C HIS A 184 9.13 -10.55 10.41
N ALA A 185 10.04 -10.22 9.51
CA ALA A 185 11.37 -10.83 9.49
C ALA A 185 12.41 -9.91 8.86
N SER A 186 13.65 -10.03 9.33
CA SER A 186 14.80 -9.35 8.76
C SER A 186 16.07 -10.18 8.82
N ASP A 187 17.03 -9.84 7.97
CA ASP A 187 18.38 -10.39 8.01
C ASP A 187 19.20 -9.75 9.13
N SER A 188 18.77 -8.58 9.62
CA SER A 188 19.37 -7.86 10.74
C SER A 188 18.74 -8.27 12.08
N LYS A 189 19.56 -8.24 13.14
CA LYS A 189 19.09 -8.43 14.53
C LYS A 189 17.98 -7.43 14.88
N ALA A 190 17.16 -7.79 15.87
CA ALA A 190 16.02 -6.99 16.33
C ALA A 190 15.01 -6.60 15.22
N LEU A 191 14.97 -7.35 14.11
CA LEU A 191 14.09 -7.08 12.97
C LEU A 191 14.31 -5.70 12.31
N LEU A 192 15.49 -5.10 12.48
CA LEU A 192 15.83 -3.84 11.80
C LEU A 192 15.76 -4.02 10.28
N GLY A 193 15.35 -3.00 9.55
CA GLY A 193 15.21 -3.09 8.11
C GLY A 193 16.49 -3.44 7.39
N PRO A 194 16.38 -4.12 6.22
CA PRO A 194 17.54 -4.61 5.50
C PRO A 194 18.34 -3.48 4.83
N TYR A 195 17.79 -2.26 4.79
CA TYR A 195 18.42 -1.12 4.18
C TYR A 195 18.87 -0.12 5.23
N GLY A 196 20.09 0.37 5.10
CA GLY A 196 20.63 1.41 5.96
C GLY A 196 22.12 1.60 5.77
N HIS A 197 22.68 2.66 6.37
CA HIS A 197 24.12 2.78 6.41
C HIS A 197 24.72 1.62 7.21
N LYS A 198 25.80 1.06 6.66
CA LYS A 198 26.59 0.03 7.33
C LYS A 198 27.04 0.47 8.73
N ALA A 199 27.39 1.75 8.89
CA ALA A 199 27.74 2.33 10.19
C ALA A 199 26.62 2.17 11.25
N PHE A 200 25.35 2.24 10.85
CA PHE A 200 24.23 2.03 11.77
C PHE A 200 24.02 0.54 12.05
N LEU A 201 24.05 -0.30 11.01
CA LEU A 201 23.83 -1.75 11.14
C LEU A 201 24.94 -2.45 11.93
N ASP A 202 26.16 -1.92 11.87
CA ASP A 202 27.34 -2.39 12.61
C ASP A 202 27.52 -1.67 13.97
N GLU A 203 26.55 -0.87 14.43
CA GLU A 203 26.56 -0.14 15.71
C GLU A 203 27.72 0.88 15.87
N ASN A 204 28.30 1.33 14.76
CA ASN A 204 29.39 2.31 14.68
C ASN A 204 28.87 3.75 14.63
N CYS A 205 28.05 4.13 15.61
CA CYS A 205 27.33 5.42 15.63
C CYS A 205 28.27 6.64 15.67
N GLU A 206 29.44 6.48 16.28
CA GLU A 206 30.46 7.52 16.42
C GLU A 206 31.03 8.01 15.08
N GLN A 207 30.77 7.31 13.96
CA GLN A 207 31.14 7.84 12.65
C GLN A 207 30.40 9.16 12.34
N CYS A 208 29.16 9.29 12.82
CA CYS A 208 28.29 10.43 12.53
C CYS A 208 27.95 11.24 13.79
N HIS A 209 27.72 10.55 14.90
CA HIS A 209 27.31 11.15 16.17
C HIS A 209 28.52 11.51 17.04
N ILE A 210 28.34 12.55 17.86
CA ILE A 210 29.18 12.72 19.04
C ILE A 210 28.86 11.61 20.05
N PRO A 211 29.79 11.23 20.95
CA PRO A 211 29.53 10.20 21.96
C PRO A 211 28.22 10.48 22.73
N PHE A 212 27.39 9.45 22.88
CA PHE A 212 26.12 9.57 23.58
C PHE A 212 26.35 9.65 25.09
N ALA A 213 25.63 10.57 25.74
CA ALA A 213 25.62 10.72 27.19
C ALA A 213 24.16 10.69 27.69
N GLU A 214 23.96 10.18 28.90
CA GLU A 214 22.63 10.07 29.49
C GLU A 214 22.01 11.47 29.70
N GLY A 215 20.75 11.64 29.26
CA GLY A 215 20.04 12.92 29.33
C GLY A 215 20.53 14.00 28.35
N ALA A 216 21.60 13.76 27.59
CA ALA A 216 22.10 14.71 26.59
C ALA A 216 21.33 14.60 25.27
N LYS A 217 21.20 15.73 24.57
CA LYS A 217 20.62 15.74 23.22
C LYS A 217 21.55 15.03 22.24
N ILE A 218 21.00 14.05 21.51
CA ILE A 218 21.70 13.38 20.42
C ILE A 218 22.07 14.40 19.35
N SER A 219 23.37 14.51 19.08
CA SER A 219 23.92 15.48 18.12
C SER A 219 24.91 14.80 17.18
N VAL A 220 25.21 15.47 16.07
CA VAL A 220 26.15 15.01 15.04
C VAL A 220 27.47 15.79 15.12
N LYS A 221 28.56 15.20 14.61
CA LYS A 221 29.92 15.78 14.69
C LYS A 221 30.08 17.11 13.95
N MET A 222 29.23 17.39 12.98
CA MET A 222 29.23 18.63 12.18
C MET A 222 27.86 18.85 11.54
N GLN A 223 27.67 19.97 10.85
CA GLN A 223 26.42 20.27 10.14
C GLN A 223 26.02 19.13 9.19
N ILE A 224 24.73 18.74 9.19
CA ILE A 224 24.21 17.55 8.47
C ILE A 224 24.67 17.48 7.01
N THR A 225 24.55 18.57 6.25
CA THR A 225 24.98 18.61 4.84
C THR A 225 26.48 18.36 4.68
N ALA A 226 27.30 18.99 5.51
CA ALA A 226 28.76 18.80 5.49
C ALA A 226 29.14 17.36 5.89
N LEU A 227 28.44 16.80 6.89
CA LEU A 227 28.62 15.41 7.32
C LEU A 227 28.34 14.43 6.18
N CYS A 228 27.19 14.54 5.52
CA CYS A 228 26.84 13.65 4.42
C CYS A 228 27.85 13.75 3.26
N ILE A 229 28.20 14.97 2.83
CA ILE A 229 29.12 15.19 1.70
C ILE A 229 30.55 14.72 2.00
N SER A 230 30.95 14.65 3.27
CA SER A 230 32.27 14.13 3.66
C SER A 230 32.54 12.72 3.11
N CYS A 231 31.49 11.89 3.02
CA CYS A 231 31.51 10.56 2.39
C CYS A 231 30.87 10.56 0.99
N HIS A 232 29.81 11.35 0.77
CA HIS A 232 29.06 11.42 -0.50
C HIS A 232 29.59 12.52 -1.45
N LYS A 233 30.92 12.56 -1.66
CA LYS A 233 31.58 13.65 -2.42
C LYS A 233 31.08 13.81 -3.86
N LYS A 234 30.60 12.73 -4.48
CA LYS A 234 30.05 12.73 -5.86
C LYS A 234 28.75 13.51 -5.99
N ASP A 235 28.03 13.73 -4.89
CA ASP A 235 26.75 14.44 -4.88
C ASP A 235 26.92 15.96 -4.65
N ASN A 236 28.15 16.42 -4.41
CA ASN A 236 28.48 17.82 -4.12
C ASN A 236 28.16 18.82 -5.26
N PRO A 237 28.40 18.51 -6.56
CA PRO A 237 28.03 19.41 -7.66
C PRO A 237 26.52 19.60 -7.77
N VAL A 238 25.78 18.55 -7.44
CA VAL A 238 24.33 18.46 -7.58
C VAL A 238 23.62 19.32 -6.53
N ILE A 239 24.12 19.33 -5.28
CA ILE A 239 23.63 20.17 -4.17
C ILE A 239 23.90 21.67 -4.40
N LYS A 240 24.95 22.00 -5.17
CA LYS A 240 25.29 23.39 -5.53
C LYS A 240 24.46 23.94 -6.70
N SER A 241 23.67 23.11 -7.36
CA SER A 241 22.83 23.53 -8.48
C SER A 241 21.70 24.49 -8.03
N ASN A 242 21.20 25.29 -8.96
CA ASN A 242 20.05 26.17 -8.74
C ASN A 242 18.72 25.40 -8.68
N ASP A 243 18.73 24.10 -8.94
CA ASP A 243 17.56 23.23 -8.95
C ASP A 243 17.22 22.72 -7.53
N LYS A 244 16.61 23.60 -6.76
CA LYS A 244 16.41 23.45 -5.31
C LYS A 244 14.96 23.07 -5.01
N HIS A 245 14.60 21.78 -5.12
CA HIS A 245 13.37 21.30 -4.50
C HIS A 245 13.55 21.36 -2.97
N MET A 246 13.13 22.50 -2.38
CA MET A 246 13.33 22.94 -0.99
C MET A 246 14.80 22.99 -0.49
N ILE A 247 15.33 24.22 -0.37
CA ILE A 247 16.50 24.56 0.47
C ILE A 247 16.20 25.90 1.15
N LYS A 248 15.19 25.97 2.01
CA LYS A 248 15.03 27.16 2.87
C LYS A 248 15.51 26.98 4.30
N GLU A 249 15.84 25.77 4.74
CA GLU A 249 16.52 25.57 6.03
C GLU A 249 17.61 24.49 5.95
N LYS A 250 18.65 24.64 6.75
CA LYS A 250 19.89 23.84 6.75
C LYS A 250 19.59 22.34 6.99
N GLY A 251 19.94 21.46 6.04
CA GLY A 251 20.08 20.01 6.32
C GLY A 251 19.00 19.04 5.79
N ASP A 252 18.33 19.37 4.68
CA ASP A 252 17.10 18.69 4.20
C ASP A 252 17.25 17.31 3.55
N CYS A 253 18.44 16.71 3.52
CA CYS A 253 18.64 15.36 2.96
C CYS A 253 17.72 14.33 3.63
N LEU A 254 17.45 14.53 4.93
CA LEU A 254 16.68 13.63 5.77
C LEU A 254 15.17 13.72 5.56
N MET A 255 14.67 14.63 4.74
CA MET A 255 13.26 14.62 4.33
C MET A 255 12.96 13.39 3.49
N CYS A 256 13.84 13.14 2.51
CA CYS A 256 13.68 12.07 1.55
C CYS A 256 14.51 10.85 1.92
N HIS A 257 15.70 11.02 2.50
CA HIS A 257 16.62 9.93 2.77
C HIS A 257 16.60 9.44 4.22
N ASN A 258 16.65 8.12 4.40
CA ASN A 258 16.89 7.51 5.68
C ASN A 258 18.34 7.02 5.77
N GLN A 259 19.06 7.53 6.76
CA GLN A 259 20.48 7.28 7.03
C GLN A 259 20.72 6.18 8.08
N HIS A 260 19.69 5.72 8.75
CA HIS A 260 19.74 4.60 9.71
C HIS A 260 19.16 3.34 9.05
N ALA A 261 18.57 2.43 9.82
CA ALA A 261 17.83 1.30 9.27
C ALA A 261 16.44 1.73 8.77
N SER A 262 16.03 1.15 7.64
CA SER A 262 14.75 1.36 6.98
C SER A 262 14.27 0.08 6.31
N GLN A 263 12.95 -0.09 6.25
CA GLN A 263 12.32 -1.10 5.38
C GLN A 263 12.43 -0.74 3.89
N GLN A 264 12.87 0.48 3.59
CA GLN A 264 12.92 1.03 2.25
C GLN A 264 14.33 1.44 1.88
N LYS A 265 14.72 1.09 0.66
CA LYS A 265 16.02 1.43 0.13
C LYS A 265 16.11 2.95 -0.05
N ASN A 266 17.01 3.57 0.70
CA ASN A 266 17.41 4.97 0.61
C ASN A 266 16.33 6.02 0.93
N LEU A 267 15.10 5.64 1.29
CA LEU A 267 13.99 6.58 1.54
C LEU A 267 13.46 6.52 2.98
N THR A 268 12.96 7.65 3.47
CA THR A 268 12.28 7.81 4.76
C THR A 268 10.87 7.24 4.78
N ALA A 269 10.18 7.28 3.65
CA ALA A 269 8.81 6.80 3.48
C ALA A 269 8.61 6.30 2.05
N LYS A 270 7.44 5.68 1.80
CA LYS A 270 7.11 5.24 0.43
C LYS A 270 7.27 6.44 -0.48
N GLU A 271 7.84 6.21 -1.65
CA GLU A 271 8.01 7.22 -2.71
C GLU A 271 6.79 8.16 -2.85
N THR A 272 5.59 7.57 -2.80
CA THR A 272 4.32 8.30 -2.81
C THR A 272 4.17 9.28 -1.66
N GLU A 273 4.40 8.79 -0.43
CA GLU A 273 4.22 9.52 0.82
C GLU A 273 5.21 10.68 0.93
N VAL A 274 6.46 10.46 0.49
CA VAL A 274 7.50 11.51 0.44
C VAL A 274 7.05 12.71 -0.41
N CYS A 275 6.36 12.46 -1.52
CA CYS A 275 5.94 13.52 -2.42
C CYS A 275 4.60 14.15 -1.97
N VAL A 276 3.59 13.33 -1.67
CA VAL A 276 2.21 13.79 -1.45
C VAL A 276 2.00 14.46 -0.09
N SER A 277 2.92 14.32 0.86
CA SER A 277 2.87 15.11 2.10
C SER A 277 2.91 16.61 1.85
N CYS A 278 3.54 17.04 0.75
CA CYS A 278 3.56 18.43 0.31
C CYS A 278 2.72 18.64 -0.96
N HIS A 279 2.70 17.65 -1.86
CA HIS A 279 1.96 17.70 -3.14
C HIS A 279 0.55 17.09 -3.04
N GLU A 280 -0.16 17.30 -1.94
CA GLU A 280 -1.50 16.73 -1.71
C GLU A 280 -2.50 17.08 -2.82
N SER A 281 -2.39 18.29 -3.38
CA SER A 281 -3.28 18.75 -4.45
C SER A 281 -3.12 17.92 -5.72
N THR A 282 -1.91 17.44 -6.00
CA THR A 282 -1.61 16.56 -7.13
C THR A 282 -2.21 15.19 -6.93
N GLU A 283 -2.14 14.62 -5.72
CA GLU A 283 -2.78 13.34 -5.40
C GLU A 283 -4.31 13.45 -5.50
N LYS A 284 -4.90 14.54 -4.97
CA LYS A 284 -6.34 14.79 -5.08
C LYS A 284 -6.79 14.82 -6.55
N LYS A 285 -6.07 15.52 -7.42
CA LYS A 285 -6.36 15.56 -8.86
C LYS A 285 -6.20 14.18 -9.51
N THR A 286 -5.16 13.42 -9.12
CA THR A 286 -4.89 12.08 -9.68
C THR A 286 -6.01 11.11 -9.30
N LEU A 287 -6.50 11.15 -8.06
CA LEU A 287 -7.64 10.36 -7.60
C LEU A 287 -8.95 10.72 -8.32
N LEU A 288 -9.18 12.00 -8.61
CA LEU A 288 -10.34 12.43 -9.39
C LEU A 288 -10.27 11.92 -10.83
N MET A 289 -9.09 12.00 -11.46
CA MET A 289 -8.83 11.45 -12.78
C MET A 289 -9.06 9.93 -12.81
N GLU A 290 -8.55 9.18 -11.83
CA GLU A 290 -8.77 7.72 -11.74
C GLU A 290 -10.25 7.34 -11.66
N LYS A 291 -11.02 8.08 -10.85
CA LYS A 291 -12.47 7.88 -10.75
C LYS A 291 -13.19 8.18 -12.06
N ALA A 292 -12.76 9.22 -12.78
CA ALA A 292 -13.38 9.62 -14.03
C ALA A 292 -13.08 8.63 -15.18
N LEU A 293 -11.83 8.17 -15.29
CA LEU A 293 -11.38 7.39 -16.45
C LEU A 293 -11.60 5.87 -16.32
N LYS A 294 -11.98 5.36 -15.13
CA LYS A 294 -12.25 3.96 -14.75
C LYS A 294 -11.11 2.94 -14.99
N ASN A 295 -10.29 3.08 -16.03
CA ASN A 295 -9.23 2.15 -16.45
C ASN A 295 -7.95 2.89 -16.90
N ILE A 296 -7.23 3.47 -15.94
CA ILE A 296 -5.89 4.02 -16.22
C ILE A 296 -4.91 2.87 -16.52
N ARG A 297 -4.35 2.87 -17.74
CA ARG A 297 -3.36 1.89 -18.20
C ARG A 297 -1.91 2.27 -17.91
N CYS A 298 -1.66 3.55 -17.58
CA CYS A 298 -0.33 4.00 -17.21
C CYS A 298 0.05 3.46 -15.83
N THR A 299 0.77 2.34 -15.81
CA THR A 299 1.20 1.65 -14.59
C THR A 299 1.97 2.57 -13.64
N PRO A 300 2.92 3.42 -14.09
CA PRO A 300 3.59 4.36 -13.20
C PRO A 300 2.64 5.29 -12.44
N VAL A 301 1.58 5.79 -13.10
CA VAL A 301 0.61 6.69 -12.45
C VAL A 301 -0.33 5.90 -11.53
N LYS A 302 -0.86 4.77 -12.02
CA LYS A 302 -1.75 3.89 -11.26
C LYS A 302 -1.11 3.40 -9.96
N ASP A 303 0.18 3.06 -10.00
CA ASP A 303 0.90 2.53 -8.85
C ASP A 303 1.70 3.60 -8.10
N ARG A 304 1.54 4.87 -8.49
CA ARG A 304 2.22 6.06 -7.94
C ARG A 304 3.74 5.88 -7.87
N LYS A 305 4.33 5.37 -8.95
CA LYS A 305 5.78 5.32 -9.16
C LYS A 305 6.29 6.66 -9.72
N CYS A 306 6.17 7.72 -8.92
CA CYS A 306 6.67 9.07 -9.19
C CYS A 306 8.07 9.11 -9.85
N PHE A 307 9.03 8.37 -9.31
CA PHE A 307 10.42 8.22 -9.71
C PHE A 307 10.61 7.42 -11.00
N GLN A 308 9.55 6.98 -11.67
CA GLN A 308 9.67 6.52 -13.06
C GLN A 308 9.81 7.70 -14.02
N CYS A 309 9.23 8.85 -13.65
CA CYS A 309 9.26 10.06 -14.46
C CYS A 309 10.04 11.18 -13.78
N HIS A 310 9.95 11.32 -12.47
CA HIS A 310 10.56 12.41 -11.70
C HIS A 310 11.89 12.02 -11.03
N ILE A 311 12.77 12.98 -10.80
CA ILE A 311 13.98 12.84 -9.97
C ILE A 311 14.02 14.00 -8.96
N PRO A 312 13.56 13.80 -7.71
CA PRO A 312 13.84 14.72 -6.63
C PRO A 312 15.17 14.35 -5.93
N PRO A 313 15.99 15.34 -5.49
CA PRO A 313 15.79 16.79 -5.60
C PRO A 313 16.22 17.41 -6.93
N HIS A 314 16.89 16.66 -7.82
CA HIS A 314 17.68 17.26 -8.89
C HIS A 314 17.35 16.64 -10.25
N SER A 315 16.83 17.48 -11.13
CA SER A 315 16.77 17.26 -12.55
C SER A 315 16.88 18.63 -13.23
N GLU A 316 17.86 18.79 -14.10
CA GLU A 316 17.95 19.99 -14.94
C GLU A 316 16.77 20.16 -15.90
N ASN A 317 15.95 19.11 -16.06
CA ASN A 317 14.73 19.15 -16.84
C ASN A 317 13.57 19.75 -16.05
N LYS A 318 12.76 20.56 -16.76
CA LYS A 318 11.50 21.12 -16.26
C LYS A 318 10.61 20.02 -15.65
N LEU A 319 9.90 20.37 -14.57
CA LEU A 319 9.07 19.42 -13.79
C LEU A 319 9.85 18.26 -13.16
N TYR A 320 11.17 18.38 -13.02
CA TYR A 320 12.04 17.37 -12.44
C TYR A 320 12.05 16.04 -13.21
N LEU A 321 11.90 16.06 -14.54
CA LEU A 321 11.86 14.83 -15.34
C LEU A 321 13.23 14.16 -15.51
N LYS A 322 13.24 12.82 -15.63
CA LYS A 322 14.49 12.05 -15.82
C LYS A 322 15.31 12.46 -17.03
N SER A 323 14.65 12.89 -18.08
CA SER A 323 15.22 13.39 -19.33
C SER A 323 14.30 14.49 -19.85
N ASP A 324 14.51 14.96 -21.07
CA ASP A 324 13.56 15.88 -21.69
C ASP A 324 12.14 15.27 -21.74
N GLU A 325 11.15 16.16 -21.89
CA GLU A 325 9.72 15.82 -21.83
C GLU A 325 9.32 14.73 -22.84
N ILE A 326 10.00 14.63 -23.99
CA ILE A 326 9.67 13.68 -25.05
C ILE A 326 10.34 12.33 -24.78
N ILE A 327 11.66 12.31 -24.52
CA ILE A 327 12.39 11.06 -24.27
C ILE A 327 11.87 10.35 -23.01
N SER A 328 11.49 11.12 -21.98
CA SER A 328 10.94 10.58 -20.73
C SER A 328 9.71 9.70 -21.00
N CYS A 329 8.85 10.13 -21.93
CA CYS A 329 7.66 9.40 -22.33
C CYS A 329 7.97 8.30 -23.37
N ALA A 330 8.80 8.61 -24.37
CA ALA A 330 9.13 7.69 -25.46
C ALA A 330 9.78 6.39 -24.98
N ARG A 331 10.48 6.41 -23.84
CA ARG A 331 11.06 5.21 -23.19
C ARG A 331 10.04 4.08 -22.95
N CYS A 332 8.78 4.43 -22.69
CA CYS A 332 7.70 3.45 -22.50
C CYS A 332 6.64 3.51 -23.62
N HIS A 333 6.66 4.55 -24.45
CA HIS A 333 5.69 4.83 -25.51
C HIS A 333 6.34 4.91 -26.90
N GLU A 334 7.37 4.10 -27.16
CA GLU A 334 8.15 4.15 -28.40
C GLU A 334 7.26 4.02 -29.65
N GLY A 335 6.29 3.09 -29.62
CA GLY A 335 5.36 2.89 -30.73
C GLY A 335 4.45 4.10 -30.96
N GLN A 336 3.91 4.70 -29.90
CA GLN A 336 3.06 5.90 -30.02
C GLN A 336 3.86 7.12 -30.44
N HIS A 337 5.12 7.21 -30.03
CA HIS A 337 6.02 8.29 -30.42
C HIS A 337 6.28 8.32 -31.94
N LYS A 338 6.27 7.16 -32.61
CA LYS A 338 6.47 7.07 -34.07
C LYS A 338 5.28 7.59 -34.90
N VAL A 339 4.08 7.70 -34.30
CA VAL A 339 2.82 8.00 -35.02
C VAL A 339 2.11 9.26 -34.51
N THR A 340 2.77 10.03 -33.65
CA THR A 340 2.24 11.29 -33.11
C THR A 340 2.53 12.47 -34.06
N HIS A 341 1.93 13.63 -33.80
CA HIS A 341 2.36 14.89 -34.42
C HIS A 341 3.86 15.13 -34.21
N PRO A 342 4.54 15.84 -35.12
CA PRO A 342 5.89 16.33 -34.87
C PRO A 342 6.00 16.99 -33.49
N LEU A 343 7.01 16.64 -32.72
CA LEU A 343 7.26 17.17 -31.37
C LEU A 343 8.65 17.81 -31.33
N GLY A 344 8.88 18.68 -30.36
CA GLY A 344 10.18 19.27 -30.09
C GLY A 344 10.26 20.74 -30.47
N LYS A 345 11.48 21.28 -30.49
CA LYS A 345 11.72 22.73 -30.58
C LYS A 345 11.20 23.36 -31.87
N ASP A 346 11.19 22.59 -32.96
CA ASP A 346 10.80 23.04 -34.30
C ASP A 346 9.28 23.00 -34.53
N THR A 347 8.53 22.36 -33.62
CA THR A 347 7.07 22.34 -33.68
C THR A 347 6.51 23.16 -32.53
N LYS A 348 5.76 24.22 -32.83
CA LYS A 348 5.17 25.09 -31.80
C LYS A 348 3.71 24.75 -31.56
N ASP A 349 3.31 24.76 -30.29
CA ASP A 349 1.90 24.77 -29.91
C ASP A 349 1.30 26.13 -30.32
N PRO A 350 0.28 26.18 -31.18
CA PRO A 350 -0.33 27.44 -31.62
C PRO A 350 -1.06 28.19 -30.50
N ARG A 351 -1.31 27.55 -29.35
CA ARG A 351 -2.01 28.18 -28.21
C ARG A 351 -1.12 29.09 -27.38
N ASP A 352 0.17 28.73 -27.25
CA ASP A 352 1.10 29.46 -26.38
C ASP A 352 2.50 29.69 -26.99
N GLY A 353 2.73 29.25 -28.23
CA GLY A 353 3.97 29.43 -28.98
C GLY A 353 5.15 28.60 -28.49
N LYS A 354 4.97 27.74 -27.48
CA LYS A 354 6.05 26.91 -26.93
C LYS A 354 6.26 25.63 -27.73
N PRO A 355 7.43 24.97 -27.62
CA PRO A 355 7.64 23.65 -28.21
C PRO A 355 6.52 22.66 -27.85
N LEU A 356 6.00 21.96 -28.86
CA LEU A 356 4.99 20.92 -28.68
C LEU A 356 5.65 19.66 -28.11
N THR A 357 5.15 19.17 -26.98
CA THR A 357 5.65 17.95 -26.31
C THR A 357 4.50 17.02 -25.95
N CYS A 358 4.81 15.86 -25.36
CA CYS A 358 3.79 14.90 -24.94
C CYS A 358 2.82 15.52 -23.91
N ILE A 359 3.34 16.34 -22.98
CA ILE A 359 2.55 16.94 -21.90
C ILE A 359 1.72 18.14 -22.34
N THR A 360 1.79 18.52 -23.62
CA THR A 360 0.94 19.54 -24.22
C THR A 360 -0.49 19.03 -24.47
N CYS A 361 -0.61 17.73 -24.75
CA CYS A 361 -1.88 17.03 -24.99
C CYS A 361 -2.26 16.12 -23.82
N HIS A 362 -1.26 15.56 -23.12
CA HIS A 362 -1.46 14.62 -22.03
C HIS A 362 -1.32 15.25 -20.65
N SER A 363 -2.09 14.75 -19.67
CA SER A 363 -1.89 15.03 -18.25
C SER A 363 -1.85 13.75 -17.43
N MET A 364 -0.74 13.56 -16.73
CA MET A 364 -0.50 12.36 -15.94
C MET A 364 -1.20 12.41 -14.58
N HIS A 365 -1.68 13.59 -14.17
CA HIS A 365 -2.23 13.83 -12.83
C HIS A 365 -3.64 14.41 -12.83
N SER A 366 -4.15 14.90 -13.96
CA SER A 366 -5.40 15.67 -13.97
C SER A 366 -6.21 15.56 -15.27
N SER A 367 -5.94 14.57 -16.11
CA SER A 367 -6.66 14.38 -17.36
C SER A 367 -8.15 14.15 -17.17
N LYS A 368 -8.91 14.56 -18.18
CA LYS A 368 -10.38 14.47 -18.21
C LYS A 368 -10.92 13.56 -19.32
N ALA A 369 -10.05 13.11 -20.21
CA ALA A 369 -10.41 12.25 -21.34
C ALA A 369 -9.57 10.96 -21.36
N GLU A 370 -10.07 9.97 -22.11
CA GLU A 370 -9.37 8.70 -22.33
C GLU A 370 -7.93 8.91 -22.82
N PHE A 371 -7.08 7.90 -22.60
CA PHE A 371 -5.64 7.96 -22.91
C PHE A 371 -4.89 9.08 -22.18
N MET A 372 -5.43 9.55 -21.06
CA MET A 372 -4.84 10.63 -20.25
C MET A 372 -4.63 11.89 -21.07
N LEU A 373 -5.65 12.29 -21.84
CA LEU A 373 -5.66 13.54 -22.60
C LEU A 373 -6.35 14.66 -21.82
N TYR A 374 -5.97 15.91 -22.08
CA TYR A 374 -6.69 17.07 -21.53
C TYR A 374 -8.12 17.16 -22.05
N PHE A 375 -8.32 16.81 -23.32
CA PHE A 375 -9.58 16.91 -24.05
C PHE A 375 -9.86 15.66 -24.87
N ASP A 376 -11.12 15.44 -25.24
CA ASP A 376 -11.51 14.31 -26.09
C ASP A 376 -10.83 14.38 -27.48
N ARG A 377 -10.27 13.25 -27.91
CA ARG A 377 -9.49 13.14 -29.15
C ARG A 377 -10.31 13.19 -30.44
N LYS A 378 -11.64 12.99 -30.38
CA LYS A 378 -12.46 12.94 -31.59
C LYS A 378 -12.64 14.32 -32.21
N ARG A 379 -12.68 15.36 -31.37
CA ARG A 379 -12.87 16.73 -31.85
C ARG A 379 -12.26 17.78 -30.93
N GLN A 380 -12.55 17.73 -29.63
CA GLN A 380 -12.26 18.81 -28.70
C GLN A 380 -10.78 19.16 -28.63
N LEU A 381 -9.91 18.14 -28.59
CA LEU A 381 -8.46 18.32 -28.59
C LEU A 381 -7.97 19.00 -29.87
N CYS A 382 -8.46 18.55 -31.03
CA CYS A 382 -8.07 19.08 -32.33
C CYS A 382 -8.42 20.57 -32.46
N ILE A 383 -9.62 20.96 -31.98
CA ILE A 383 -10.09 22.35 -32.02
C ILE A 383 -9.19 23.28 -31.17
N GLN A 384 -8.49 22.77 -30.15
CA GLN A 384 -7.60 23.60 -29.34
C GLN A 384 -6.45 24.19 -30.15
N CYS A 385 -5.99 23.49 -31.18
CA CYS A 385 -4.81 23.88 -31.96
C CYS A 385 -5.12 24.23 -33.42
N HIS A 386 -6.28 23.80 -33.94
CA HIS A 386 -6.70 24.03 -35.32
C HIS A 386 -7.89 25.00 -35.43
N ARG A 387 -8.20 25.75 -34.36
CA ARG A 387 -9.09 26.91 -34.45
C ARG A 387 -8.43 27.96 -35.32
N ARG A 388 -8.90 28.06 -36.56
CA ARG A 388 -8.70 29.23 -37.42
C ARG A 388 -9.86 30.18 -37.19
#